data_AF-A0A7W0V8X8-F1
#
_entry.id   AF-A0A7W0V8X8-F1
#
_cell.length_a   1.000
_cell.length_b   1.000
_cell.length_c   1.000
_cell.angle_alpha   90.00
_cell.angle_beta   90.00
_cell.angle_gamma   90.00
#
_symmetry.space_group_name_H-M   'P 1'
#
loop_
_entity.id
_entity.type
_entity.pdbx_description
1 polymer ?
#
loop_
_entity_poly.entity_id
_entity_poly.type
_entity_poly.pdbx_seq_one_letter_code
_entity_poly.pdbx_strand_id
1 'polypeptide(L)' 'MGETLFTSTYTPDPRSAIDVLAFVLTPIEAFASDPDELEAVAVLLGAAKEEAIERWQSLQTEALRQ' A
#
# COMPACT_ATOMS: atom_id res chain seq x y z
N MET A 1 -0.14 -20.27 -12.20
CA MET A 1 0.97 -19.83 -11.32
C MET A 1 1.03 -18.32 -11.47
N GLY A 2 0.61 -17.57 -10.46
CA GLY A 2 0.63 -16.12 -10.52
C GLY A 2 2.07 -15.65 -10.44
N GLU A 3 2.58 -15.06 -11.52
CA GLU A 3 3.81 -14.29 -11.47
C GLU A 3 3.59 -13.15 -10.47
N THR A 4 4.16 -13.28 -9.27
CA THR A 4 4.27 -12.14 -8.38
C THR A 4 5.23 -11.18 -9.07
N LEU A 5 4.73 -10.02 -9.49
CA LEU A 5 5.50 -8.92 -10.06
C LEU A 5 6.42 -8.30 -8.98
N PHE A 6 7.28 -9.10 -8.35
CA PHE A 6 8.44 -8.59 -7.62
C PHE A 6 9.55 -8.33 -8.63
N THR A 7 9.30 -7.39 -9.55
CA THR A 7 10.38 -6.78 -10.32
C THR A 7 11.03 -5.72 -9.44
N SER A 8 12.35 -5.78 -9.29
CA SER A 8 13.16 -4.79 -8.55
C SER A 8 13.11 -3.37 -9.16
N THR A 9 12.29 -3.16 -10.19
CA THR A 9 12.11 -1.89 -10.90
C THR A 9 10.77 -1.21 -10.60
N TYR A 10 9.85 -1.87 -9.87
CA TYR A 10 8.56 -1.27 -9.55
C TYR A 10 8.66 -0.45 -8.26
N THR A 11 8.64 0.87 -8.42
CA THR A 11 8.51 1.82 -7.31
C THR A 11 7.07 2.33 -7.32
N PRO A 12 6.25 2.04 -6.30
CA PRO A 12 4.86 2.51 -6.26
C PRO A 12 4.80 4.04 -6.26
N ASP A 13 3.93 4.60 -7.10
CA ASP A 13 3.68 6.04 -7.20
C ASP A 13 2.52 6.45 -6.28
N PRO A 14 2.74 7.32 -5.28
CA PRO A 14 1.67 7.80 -4.40
C PRO A 14 0.61 8.66 -5.11
N ARG A 15 0.84 9.09 -6.36
CA ARG A 15 -0.18 9.75 -7.20
C ARG A 15 -1.02 8.75 -8.00
N SER A 16 -0.53 7.54 -8.22
CA SER A 16 -1.25 6.48 -8.94
C SER A 16 -2.33 5.86 -8.05
N ALA A 17 -3.59 6.01 -8.44
CA ALA A 17 -4.70 5.38 -7.73
C ALA A 17 -4.59 3.84 -7.73
N ILE A 18 -4.01 3.26 -8.79
CA ILE A 18 -3.82 1.81 -8.91
C ILE A 18 -2.76 1.34 -7.91
N ASP A 19 -1.65 2.07 -7.77
CA ASP A 19 -0.54 1.68 -6.90
C ASP A 19 -0.95 1.80 -5.42
N VAL A 20 -1.66 2.88 -5.08
CA VAL A 20 -2.23 3.08 -3.74
C VAL A 20 -3.24 1.98 -3.42
N LEU A 21 -4.13 1.64 -4.36
CA LEU A 21 -5.12 0.58 -4.16
C LEU A 21 -4.45 -0.79 -4.03
N ALA A 22 -3.42 -1.08 -4.83
CA ALA A 22 -2.66 -2.32 -4.73
C ALA A 22 -2.06 -2.48 -3.32
N PHE A 23 -1.44 -1.42 -2.77
CA PHE A 23 -0.92 -1.43 -1.41
C PHE A 23 -2.02 -1.62 -0.35
N VAL A 24 -3.11 -0.86 -0.45
CA VAL A 24 -4.24 -0.93 0.51
C VAL A 24 -4.87 -2.33 0.56
N LEU A 25 -5.02 -2.96 -0.60
CA LEU A 25 -5.59 -4.30 -0.71
C LEU A 25 -4.56 -5.42 -0.48
N THR A 26 -3.29 -5.10 -0.25
CA THR A 26 -2.27 -6.13 -0.04
C THR A 26 -2.59 -6.92 1.24
N PRO A 27 -2.71 -8.26 1.15
CA PRO A 27 -2.95 -9.11 2.31
C PRO A 27 -1.77 -9.03 3.28
N ILE A 28 -2.04 -9.14 4.59
CA ILE A 28 -0.99 -9.06 5.62
C ILE A 28 0.02 -10.22 5.50
N GLU A 29 -0.44 -11.34 4.95
CA GLU A 29 0.33 -12.55 4.67
C GLU A 29 1.42 -12.32 3.60
N ALA A 30 1.36 -11.21 2.86
CA ALA A 30 2.44 -10.81 1.97
C ALA A 30 3.67 -10.28 2.72
N PHE A 31 3.52 -9.90 4.00
CA PHE A 31 4.56 -9.27 4.81
C PHE A 31 5.05 -10.15 5.96
N ALA A 32 4.23 -11.08 6.45
CA ALA A 32 4.62 -12.08 7.43
C ALA A 32 3.91 -13.41 7.18
N SER A 33 4.51 -14.50 7.64
CA SER A 33 3.92 -15.85 7.58
C SER A 33 3.79 -16.52 8.94
N ASP A 34 4.42 -15.95 9.97
CA ASP A 34 4.31 -16.41 11.35
C ASP A 34 3.06 -15.80 12.01
N PRO A 35 2.18 -16.62 12.64
CA PRO A 35 1.00 -16.13 13.34
C PRO A 35 1.25 -15.04 14.38
N ASP A 36 2.37 -15.11 15.10
CA ASP A 36 2.70 -14.14 16.15
C ASP A 36 3.15 -12.79 15.54
N GLU A 37 3.73 -12.81 14.34
CA GLU A 37 4.12 -11.61 13.60
C GLU A 37 2.94 -10.95 12.88
N LEU A 38 1.93 -11.74 12.47
CA LEU A 38 0.76 -11.24 11.73
C LEU A 38 -0.03 -10.19 12.49
N GLU A 39 -0.17 -10.30 13.82
CA GLU A 39 -0.87 -9.30 14.62
C GLU A 39 -0.13 -7.95 14.62
N ALA A 40 1.20 -7.99 14.84
CA ALA A 40 2.03 -6.78 14.80
C ALA A 40 2.02 -6.13 13.41
N VAL A 41 2.11 -6.96 12.35
CA VAL A 41 2.02 -6.51 10.96
C VAL A 41 0.65 -5.91 10.65
N ALA A 42 -0.44 -6.50 11.13
CA ALA A 42 -1.79 -5.96 10.93
C ALA A 42 -1.95 -4.56 11.53
N VAL A 43 -1.41 -4.34 12.73
CA VAL A 43 -1.43 -3.01 13.39
C VAL A 43 -0.64 -1.99 12.58
N LEU A 44 0.60 -2.34 12.18
CA LEU A 44 1.46 -1.43 11.42
C LEU A 44 0.91 -1.12 10.03
N LEU A 45 0.43 -2.15 9.31
CA LEU A 45 -0.14 -1.98 7.99
C LEU A 45 -1.48 -1.23 8.02
N GLY A 46 -2.30 -1.41 9.07
CA GLY A 46 -3.53 -0.64 9.22
C GLY A 46 -3.28 0.87 9.16
N ALA A 47 -2.38 1.35 10.01
CA ALA A 47 -1.99 2.76 10.02
C ALA A 47 -1.34 3.21 8.70
N ALA A 48 -0.47 2.38 8.12
CA ALA A 48 0.18 2.71 6.85
C ALA A 48 -0.81 2.82 5.68
N LYS A 49 -1.85 1.97 5.65
CA LYS A 49 -2.89 1.98 4.62
C LYS A 49 -3.78 3.22 4.71
N GLU A 50 -4.15 3.63 5.92
CA GLU A 50 -4.89 4.88 6.14
C GLU A 50 -4.08 6.08 5.66
N GLU A 51 -2.81 6.16 6.06
CA GLU A 51 -1.90 7.22 5.66
C GLU A 51 -1.72 7.29 4.14
N ALA A 52 -1.57 6.15 3.46
CA ALA A 52 -1.47 6.09 2.01
C ALA A 52 -2.70 6.69 1.30
N ILE A 53 -3.91 6.45 1.83
CA ILE A 53 -5.15 7.03 1.31
C ILE A 53 -5.18 8.54 1.54
N GLU A 54 -4.83 9.01 2.74
CA GLU A 54 -4.81 10.43 3.09
C GLU A 54 -3.82 11.22 2.24
N ARG A 55 -2.61 10.67 2.03
CA ARG A 55 -1.60 11.29 1.16
C ARG A 55 -2.07 11.34 -0.28
N TRP A 56 -2.66 10.26 -0.80
CA TRP A 56 -3.20 10.27 -2.17
C TRP A 56 -4.28 11.35 -2.33
N GLN A 57 -5.24 11.43 -1.41
CA GLN A 57 -6.29 12.46 -1.43
C GLN A 57 -5.73 13.89 -1.37
N SER A 58 -4.70 14.09 -0.53
CA SER A 58 -4.01 15.38 -0.43
C SER A 58 -3.36 15.79 -1.75
N LEU A 59 -2.67 14.86 -2.41
CA LEU A 59 -2.04 15.08 -3.71
C LEU A 59 -3.08 15.36 -4.82
N GLN A 60 -4.20 14.64 -4.83
CA GLN A 60 -5.29 14.89 -5.81
C GLN A 60 -5.94 16.26 -5.60
N THR A 61 -6.12 16.66 -4.34
CA THR A 61 -6.68 17.97 -3.99
C THR A 61 -5.73 19.10 -4.41
N GLU A 62 -4.43 18.92 -4.24
CA GLU A 62 -3.42 19.88 -4.70
C GLU A 62 -3.40 19.99 -6.23
N ALA A 63 -3.43 18.85 -6.93
CA ALA A 63 -3.44 18.82 -8.40
C ALA A 63 -4.69 19.50 -8.99
N LEU A 64 -5.84 19.37 -8.34
CA LEU A 64 -7.09 20.02 -8.78
C LEU A 64 -7.08 21.54 -8.57
N ARG A 65 -6.25 22.05 -7.66
CA ARG A 65 -6.13 23.50 -7.38
C ARG A 65 -5.19 24.23 -8.34
N GLN A 66 -4.39 23.50 -9.13
CA GLN A 66 -3.47 24.05 -10.13
C GLN A 66 -4.15 24.11 -11.51
#